data_AF-A0A0A8H3Z8-F1
#
_entry.id   AF-A0A0A8H3Z8-F1
#
_cell.length_a   1.000
_cell.length_b   1.000
_cell.length_c   1.000
_cell.angle_alpha   90.00
_cell.angle_beta   90.00
_cell.angle_gamma   90.00
#
_symmetry.space_group_name_H-M   'P 1'
#
loop_
_entity.id
_entity.type
_entity.pdbx_description
1 polymer ?
#
loop_
_entity_poly.entity_id
_entity_poly.type
_entity_poly.pdbx_seq_one_letter_code
_entity_poly.pdbx_strand_id
1 'polypeptide(L)'
;MQNNSTKHLVRLFLFLILLINTAFAYKDQGILQNVSRNSISLKTNSNDNLIVIILPQTQIEIYACGIFGSNKKLAGIKDLRLGSLVKINANKNENIIVADKVLVECDDKRRAY
;
A
#
# COMPACT_ATOMS: atom_id res chain seq x y z
N MET A 1 48.19 22.73 8.16
CA MET A 1 47.87 22.75 6.71
C MET A 1 46.88 21.65 6.41
N GLN A 2 45.60 21.99 6.29
CA GLN A 2 44.51 21.01 6.13
C GLN A 2 44.42 20.63 4.64
N ASN A 3 44.87 19.43 4.31
CA ASN A 3 45.03 18.92 2.95
C ASN A 3 43.68 18.96 2.20
N ASN A 4 43.59 19.69 1.09
CA ASN A 4 42.35 19.85 0.32
C ASN A 4 41.81 18.51 -0.24
N SER A 5 42.65 17.47 -0.32
CA SER A 5 42.26 16.13 -0.78
C SER A 5 41.26 15.42 0.15
N THR A 6 41.37 15.59 1.48
CA THR A 6 40.45 14.93 2.43
C THR A 6 39.06 15.57 2.44
N LYS A 7 38.94 16.86 2.09
CA LYS A 7 37.65 17.56 1.99
C LYS A 7 36.77 17.04 0.85
N HIS A 8 37.39 16.65 -0.27
CA HIS A 8 36.68 16.06 -1.41
C HIS A 8 36.21 14.63 -1.12
N LEU A 9 37.04 13.83 -0.43
CA LEU A 9 36.70 12.48 0.01
C LEU A 9 35.53 12.45 0.99
N VAL A 10 35.51 13.36 1.97
CA VAL A 10 34.40 13.48 2.94
C VAL A 10 33.11 13.91 2.25
N ARG A 11 33.17 14.85 1.28
CA ARG A 11 32.02 15.24 0.47
C ARG A 11 31.49 14.08 -0.37
N LEU A 12 32.37 13.31 -1.00
CA LEU A 12 32.00 12.13 -1.79
C LEU A 12 31.32 11.07 -0.93
N PHE A 13 31.83 10.83 0.27
CA PHE A 13 31.27 9.88 1.23
C PHE A 13 29.88 10.31 1.72
N LEU A 14 29.66 11.62 1.91
CA LEU A 14 28.37 12.18 2.31
C LEU A 14 27.28 12.00 1.25
N PHE A 15 27.63 12.11 -0.04
CA PHE A 15 26.70 11.83 -1.15
C PHE A 15 26.37 10.34 -1.28
N LEU A 16 27.32 9.46 -0.96
CA LEU A 16 27.12 8.01 -1.02
C LEU A 16 26.12 7.51 0.04
N ILE A 17 26.12 8.11 1.24
CA ILE A 17 25.21 7.75 2.34
C ILE A 17 23.74 8.13 2.05
N LEU A 18 23.52 9.16 1.23
CA LEU A 18 22.17 9.62 0.87
C LEU A 18 21.46 8.66 -0.12
N LEU A 19 22.19 7.84 -0.86
CA LEU A 19 21.62 6.92 -1.86
C LEU A 19 21.14 5.59 -1.26
N ILE A 20 21.49 5.28 -0.01
CA ILE A 20 21.28 3.93 0.57
C ILE A 20 19.87 3.71 1.16
N ASN A 21 19.00 4.73 1.19
CA ASN A 21 17.69 4.65 1.85
C ASN A 21 16.51 4.81 0.89
N THR A 22 16.43 4.00 -0.16
CA THR A 22 15.18 3.86 -0.94
C THR A 22 14.35 2.72 -0.35
N ALA A 23 13.44 3.03 0.58
CA ALA A 23 12.40 2.08 0.97
C ALA A 23 11.46 1.89 -0.23
N PHE A 24 11.33 0.65 -0.71
CA PHE A 24 10.48 0.34 -1.86
C PHE A 24 9.02 0.36 -1.45
N ALA A 25 8.31 1.42 -1.83
CA ALA A 25 6.86 1.47 -1.74
C ALA A 25 6.26 0.41 -2.69
N TYR A 26 5.51 -0.53 -2.13
CA TYR A 26 4.78 -1.57 -2.86
C TYR A 26 3.35 -1.08 -3.13
N LYS A 27 2.89 -1.17 -4.38
CA LYS A 27 1.53 -0.82 -4.74
C LYS A 27 0.94 -1.91 -5.61
N ASP A 28 -0.26 -2.35 -5.26
CA ASP A 28 -0.96 -3.41 -5.99
C ASP A 28 -2.46 -3.16 -6.02
N GLN A 29 -3.14 -3.85 -6.93
CA GLN A 29 -4.59 -3.80 -7.10
C GLN A 29 -5.12 -5.22 -7.34
N GLY A 30 -6.18 -5.57 -6.62
CA GLY A 30 -6.76 -6.89 -6.72
C GLY A 30 -8.18 -6.98 -6.19
N ILE A 31 -8.77 -8.17 -6.35
CA ILE A 31 -10.07 -8.52 -5.81
C ILE A 31 -9.90 -9.13 -4.43
N LEU A 32 -10.61 -8.61 -3.44
CA LEU A 32 -10.55 -9.11 -2.07
C LEU A 32 -11.18 -10.51 -1.96
N GLN A 33 -10.37 -11.51 -1.60
CA GLN A 33 -10.81 -12.91 -1.48
C GLN A 33 -11.12 -13.31 -0.05
N ASN A 34 -10.31 -12.86 0.91
CA ASN A 34 -10.50 -13.19 2.31
C ASN A 34 -10.07 -12.02 3.21
N VAL A 35 -10.72 -11.90 4.36
CA VAL A 35 -10.44 -10.90 5.39
C VAL A 35 -10.31 -11.61 6.72
N SER A 36 -9.16 -11.44 7.36
CA SER A 36 -8.89 -11.88 8.73
C SER A 36 -8.67 -10.66 9.63
N ARG A 37 -8.47 -10.91 10.93
CA ARG A 37 -8.29 -9.84 11.93
C ARG A 37 -7.08 -8.93 11.63
N ASN A 38 -6.04 -9.49 11.02
CA ASN A 38 -4.72 -8.90 10.86
C ASN A 38 -4.13 -9.13 9.46
N SER A 39 -4.93 -9.63 8.52
CA SER A 39 -4.50 -9.80 7.13
C SER A 39 -5.68 -9.80 6.17
N ILE A 40 -5.38 -9.52 4.91
CA ILE A 40 -6.29 -9.68 3.78
C ILE A 40 -5.61 -10.54 2.72
N SER A 41 -6.41 -11.28 1.97
CA SER A 41 -5.96 -11.99 0.76
C SER A 41 -6.58 -11.36 -0.47
N LEU A 42 -5.76 -11.15 -1.50
CA LEU A 42 -6.14 -10.51 -2.75
C LEU A 42 -5.82 -11.42 -3.92
N LYS A 43 -6.75 -11.47 -4.88
CA LYS A 43 -6.48 -11.94 -6.24
C LYS A 43 -5.95 -10.76 -7.05
N THR A 44 -4.68 -10.78 -7.41
CA THR A 44 -4.09 -9.78 -8.31
C THR A 44 -3.81 -10.42 -9.67
N ASN A 45 -3.42 -9.62 -10.66
CA ASN A 45 -3.06 -10.16 -11.97
C ASN A 45 -1.77 -11.01 -11.93
N SER A 46 -0.90 -10.78 -10.95
CA SER A 46 0.40 -11.43 -10.81
C SER A 46 0.40 -12.57 -9.79
N ASN A 47 -0.56 -12.59 -8.87
CA ASN A 47 -0.65 -13.57 -7.80
C ASN A 47 -2.12 -13.87 -7.45
N ASP A 48 -2.49 -15.14 -7.55
CA ASP A 48 -3.84 -15.60 -7.23
C ASP A 48 -4.16 -15.59 -5.73
N ASN A 49 -3.16 -15.42 -4.84
CA ASN A 49 -3.38 -15.39 -3.39
C ASN A 49 -2.33 -14.52 -2.68
N LEU A 50 -2.34 -13.21 -2.97
CA LEU A 50 -1.48 -12.25 -2.31
C LEU A 50 -1.96 -12.00 -0.88
N ILE A 51 -1.17 -12.41 0.11
CA ILE A 51 -1.45 -12.15 1.53
C ILE A 51 -0.80 -10.82 1.92
N VAL A 52 -1.60 -9.91 2.47
CA VAL A 52 -1.16 -8.61 2.97
C VAL A 52 -1.51 -8.46 4.44
N ILE A 53 -0.52 -8.12 5.24
CA ILE A 53 -0.67 -7.88 6.68
C ILE A 53 -1.28 -6.50 6.89
N ILE A 54 -2.28 -6.42 7.77
CA ILE A 54 -2.90 -5.17 8.20
C ILE A 54 -2.56 -4.95 9.67
N LEU A 55 -1.98 -3.78 9.96
CA LEU A 55 -1.66 -3.35 11.31
C LEU A 55 -2.71 -2.34 11.82
N PRO A 56 -2.81 -2.10 13.14
CA PRO A 56 -3.79 -1.16 13.70
C PRO A 56 -3.71 0.26 13.14
N GLN A 57 -2.52 0.70 12.70
CA GLN A 57 -2.30 2.01 12.09
C GLN A 57 -2.60 2.07 10.58
N THR A 58 -2.90 0.93 9.94
CA THR A 58 -3.21 0.90 8.51
C THR A 58 -4.46 1.72 8.21
N GLN A 59 -4.36 2.67 7.29
CA GLN A 59 -5.50 3.51 6.90
C GLN A 59 -6.39 2.75 5.93
N ILE A 60 -7.66 2.54 6.29
CA ILE A 60 -8.62 1.89 5.40
C ILE A 60 -9.64 2.94 4.94
N GLU A 61 -9.70 3.18 3.64
CA GLU A 61 -10.63 4.10 3.01
C GLU A 61 -11.56 3.34 2.07
N ILE A 62 -12.85 3.55 2.23
CA ILE A 62 -13.86 3.02 1.31
C ILE A 62 -14.43 4.22 0.56
N TYR A 63 -14.41 4.16 -0.77
CA TYR A 63 -15.19 5.08 -1.57
C TYR A 63 -16.67 4.78 -1.36
N ALA A 64 -17.41 5.74 -0.79
CA ALA A 64 -18.85 5.71 -0.78
C ALA A 64 -19.33 6.15 -2.15
N CYS A 65 -19.79 5.20 -2.95
CA CYS A 65 -20.51 5.55 -4.15
C CYS A 65 -21.93 5.89 -3.76
N GLY A 66 -22.23 7.18 -3.65
CA GLY A 66 -23.59 7.68 -3.61
C GLY A 66 -24.05 8.06 -5.01
N ILE A 67 -25.30 8.49 -5.12
CA ILE A 67 -25.81 9.24 -6.29
C ILE A 67 -25.24 10.67 -6.35
N PHE A 68 -24.58 11.14 -5.27
CA PHE A 68 -24.02 12.50 -5.14
C PHE A 68 -22.47 12.53 -5.18
N GLY A 69 -21.85 11.52 -5.80
CA GLY A 69 -20.40 11.47 -6.02
C GLY A 69 -19.64 10.54 -5.06
N SER A 70 -18.33 10.47 -5.29
CA SER A 70 -17.37 9.60 -4.61
C SER A 70 -16.79 10.29 -3.36
N ASN A 71 -17.38 10.04 -2.19
CA ASN A 71 -16.81 10.50 -0.92
C ASN A 71 -16.00 9.39 -0.26
N LYS A 72 -14.73 9.68 0.06
CA LYS A 72 -13.89 8.74 0.82
C LYS A 72 -14.34 8.75 2.27
N LYS A 73 -14.55 7.56 2.84
CA LYS A 73 -14.84 7.40 4.26
C LYS A 73 -13.79 6.49 4.89
N LEU A 74 -13.28 6.89 6.06
CA LEU A 74 -12.46 6.03 6.90
C LEU A 74 -13.30 4.85 7.40
N ALA A 75 -12.72 3.66 7.33
CA ALA A 75 -13.37 2.40 7.66
C ALA A 75 -12.44 1.51 8.47
N GLY A 76 -12.98 0.40 8.99
CA GLY A 76 -12.19 -0.66 9.61
C GLY A 76 -12.11 -1.91 8.73
N ILE A 77 -11.30 -2.88 9.14
CA ILE A 77 -11.22 -4.21 8.52
C ILE A 77 -12.60 -4.86 8.36
N LYS A 78 -13.48 -4.68 9.35
CA LYS A 78 -14.83 -5.25 9.39
C LYS A 78 -15.76 -4.73 8.28
N ASP A 79 -15.43 -3.56 7.72
CA ASP A 79 -16.25 -2.92 6.68
C ASP A 79 -15.84 -3.37 5.27
N LEU A 80 -14.73 -4.12 5.15
CA LEU A 80 -14.27 -4.70 3.89
C LEU A 80 -15.21 -5.82 3.44
N ARG A 81 -15.56 -5.82 2.15
CA ARG A 81 -16.47 -6.80 1.55
C ARG A 81 -15.74 -7.68 0.55
N LEU A 82 -15.94 -8.98 0.66
CA LEU A 82 -15.37 -9.95 -0.29
C LEU A 82 -15.87 -9.63 -1.71
N GLY A 83 -14.98 -9.82 -2.69
CA GLY A 83 -15.24 -9.49 -4.10
C GLY A 83 -15.08 -8.01 -4.45
N SER A 84 -14.84 -7.12 -3.47
CA SER A 84 -14.54 -5.72 -3.76
C SER A 84 -13.18 -5.55 -4.45
N LEU A 85 -13.11 -4.54 -5.32
CA LEU A 85 -11.84 -4.10 -5.90
C LEU A 85 -11.08 -3.26 -4.87
N VAL A 86 -9.85 -3.65 -4.58
CA VAL A 86 -9.02 -3.03 -3.55
C VAL A 86 -7.68 -2.63 -4.14
N LYS A 87 -7.28 -1.39 -3.87
CA LYS A 87 -5.94 -0.87 -4.11
C LYS A 87 -5.20 -0.80 -2.78
N ILE A 88 -3.98 -1.30 -2.76
CA ILE A 88 -3.13 -1.32 -1.56
C ILE A 88 -1.87 -0.54 -1.82
N ASN A 89 -1.54 0.35 -0.89
CA ASN A 89 -0.18 0.85 -0.72
C ASN A 89 0.40 0.16 0.51
N ALA A 90 1.56 -0.44 0.34
CA ALA A 90 2.21 -1.27 1.33
C ALA A 90 3.72 -1.06 1.31
N ASN A 91 4.35 -1.47 2.39
CA ASN A 91 5.79 -1.66 2.44
C ASN A 91 6.08 -3.16 2.29
N LYS A 92 7.03 -3.50 1.41
CA LYS A 92 7.49 -4.87 1.24
C LYS A 92 8.87 -5.01 1.86
N ASN A 93 8.95 -5.80 2.92
CA ASN A 93 10.22 -6.21 3.51
C ASN A 93 10.43 -7.70 3.22
N GLU A 94 11.39 -8.01 2.35
CA GLU A 94 11.65 -9.36 1.86
C GLU A 94 10.38 -10.01 1.26
N ASN A 95 9.74 -10.91 2.02
CA ASN A 95 8.53 -11.62 1.63
C ASN A 95 7.27 -11.17 2.38
N ILE A 96 7.39 -10.19 3.29
CA ILE A 96 6.29 -9.68 4.08
C ILE A 96 5.78 -8.39 3.47
N ILE A 97 4.49 -8.35 3.14
CA ILE A 97 3.82 -7.16 2.62
C ILE A 97 2.92 -6.61 3.72
N VAL A 98 3.22 -5.40 4.16
CA VAL A 98 2.50 -4.71 5.24
C VAL A 98 1.78 -3.50 4.66
N ALA A 99 0.45 -3.46 4.78
CA ALA A 99 -0.34 -2.35 4.24
C ALA A 99 -0.16 -1.08 5.09
N ASP A 100 0.23 0.00 4.44
CA ASP A 100 0.14 1.35 4.99
C ASP A 100 -1.28 1.90 4.78
N LYS A 101 -1.85 1.61 3.61
CA LYS A 101 -3.18 2.06 3.20
C LYS A 101 -3.89 1.03 2.33
N VAL A 102 -5.17 0.81 2.65
CA VAL A 102 -6.09 -0.01 1.87
C VAL A 102 -7.20 0.90 1.36
N LEU A 103 -7.41 0.92 0.05
CA LEU A 103 -8.43 1.73 -0.60
C LEU A 103 -9.39 0.81 -1.35
N VAL A 104 -10.64 0.78 -0.92
CA VAL A 104 -11.70 0.01 -1.56
C VAL A 104 -12.38 0.89 -2.58
N GLU A 105 -12.33 0.45 -3.84
CA GLU A 105 -13.02 1.11 -4.94
C GLU A 105 -14.44 0.58 -5.05
N CYS A 106 -15.33 1.44 -5.53
CA CYS A 106 -16.64 0.97 -5.94
C CYS A 106 -16.56 0.30 -7.30
N ASP A 107 -17.32 -0.77 -7.42
CA ASP A 107 -17.65 -1.32 -8.73
C ASP A 107 -18.78 -0.47 -9.34
N ASP A 108 -18.43 0.64 -9.98
CA ASP A 108 -19.40 1.48 -10.72
C ASP A 108 -20.08 0.69 -11.85
N LYS A 109 -19.49 -0.42 -12.32
CA LYS A 109 -20.05 -1.25 -13.38
C LYS A 109 -21.22 -2.12 -12.90
N ARG A 110 -21.32 -2.43 -11.61
CA ARG A 110 -22.48 -3.15 -11.02
C ARG A 110 -23.74 -2.30 -10.86
N ARG A 111 -23.68 -0.99 -11.10
CA ARG A 111 -24.85 -0.09 -11.02
C ARG A 111 -25.65 0.01 -12.31
N ALA A 112 -25.11 -0.50 -13.40
CA ALA A 112 -25.80 -0.57 -14.68
C ALA A 112 -26.38 -1.97 -14.89
N TYR A 113 -27.32 -2.38 -14.04
CA TYR A 113 -28.21 -3.51 -14.29
C TYR A 113 -29.57 -3.24 -13.64
#